data_AF-A0A3M7I1R6-F1
#
_entry.id   AF-A0A3M7I1R6-F1
#
_cell.length_a   1.000
_cell.length_b   1.000
_cell.length_c   1.000
_cell.angle_alpha   90.00
_cell.angle_beta   90.00
_cell.angle_gamma   90.00
#
_symmetry.space_group_name_H-M   'P 1'
#
loop_
_entity.id
_entity.type
_entity.pdbx_description
1 polymer ?
#
loop_
_entity_poly.entity_id
_entity_poly.type
_entity_poly.pdbx_seq_one_letter_code
_entity_poly.pdbx_strand_id
1 'polypeptide(L)'
;MLTQAPETLNTCFAALYHAFWVDLVSPINKPENFLPVISRALGGDEKLAREMFEKGNSAEAKKLLAGNTEQAFQDGAFGLPWFVATDAEGKKEGFWGFDQLGQVVDHLGLERVGSGYRAML
;
A
#
# COMPACT_ATOMS: atom_id res chain seq x y z
N MET A 1 0.93 -1.68 21.15
CA MET A 1 0.75 -1.47 19.69
C MET A 1 -0.72 -1.57 19.36
N LEU A 2 -1.22 -0.85 18.35
CA LEU A 2 -2.55 -1.13 17.81
C LEU A 2 -2.53 -2.55 17.24
N THR A 3 -3.39 -3.42 17.76
CA THR A 3 -3.55 -4.80 17.29
C THR A 3 -4.80 -4.86 16.41
N GLN A 4 -4.74 -4.17 15.27
CA GLN A 4 -5.79 -4.26 14.28
C GLN A 4 -5.55 -5.49 13.41
N ALA A 5 -6.63 -6.05 12.89
CA ALA A 5 -6.56 -7.21 12.05
C ALA A 5 -5.92 -6.83 10.69
N PRO A 6 -5.20 -7.74 10.01
CA PRO A 6 -4.44 -7.39 8.80
C PRO A 6 -5.27 -6.74 7.69
N GLU A 7 -6.55 -7.13 7.58
CA GLU A 7 -7.49 -6.56 6.60
C GLU A 7 -7.79 -5.08 6.84
N THR A 8 -7.61 -4.58 8.07
CA THR A 8 -7.82 -3.16 8.39
C THR A 8 -6.92 -2.26 7.53
N LEU A 9 -5.69 -2.70 7.23
CA LEU A 9 -4.81 -1.96 6.33
C LEU A 9 -5.42 -1.83 4.93
N ASN A 10 -5.89 -2.94 4.36
CA ASN A 10 -6.46 -2.96 3.01
C ASN A 10 -7.71 -2.08 2.92
N THR A 11 -8.60 -2.18 3.91
CA THR A 11 -9.83 -1.39 3.98
C THR A 11 -9.54 0.11 4.07
N CYS A 12 -8.64 0.52 4.97
CA CYS A 12 -8.26 1.92 5.12
C CYS A 12 -7.50 2.45 3.90
N PHE A 13 -6.59 1.66 3.32
CA PHE A 13 -5.81 2.04 2.15
C PHE A 13 -6.70 2.25 0.92
N ALA A 14 -7.63 1.33 0.65
CA ALA A 14 -8.60 1.46 -0.43
C ALA A 14 -9.49 2.70 -0.25
N ALA A 15 -9.95 2.96 0.98
CA ALA A 15 -10.76 4.14 1.29
C ALA A 15 -9.99 5.45 1.06
N LEU A 16 -8.72 5.53 1.46
CA LEU A 16 -7.87 6.70 1.21
C LEU A 16 -7.58 6.89 -0.28
N TYR A 17 -7.32 5.82 -1.03
CA TYR A 17 -7.12 5.88 -2.47
C TYR A 17 -8.37 6.38 -3.19
N HIS A 18 -9.54 5.85 -2.84
CA HIS A 18 -10.81 6.33 -3.40
C HIS A 18 -11.06 7.80 -3.08
N ALA A 19 -10.89 8.18 -1.81
CA ALA A 19 -11.09 9.57 -1.39
C ALA A 19 -10.17 10.54 -2.15
N PHE A 20 -8.90 10.17 -2.34
CA PHE A 20 -7.94 11.04 -3.01
C PHE A 20 -8.13 11.06 -4.54
N TRP A 21 -8.26 9.91 -5.19
CA TRP A 21 -8.25 9.81 -6.66
C TRP A 21 -9.63 9.89 -7.31
N VAL A 22 -10.70 9.52 -6.60
CA VAL A 22 -12.07 9.51 -7.14
C VAL A 22 -12.86 10.70 -6.60
N ASP A 23 -12.88 10.87 -5.28
CA ASP A 23 -13.64 11.95 -4.64
C ASP A 23 -12.87 13.28 -4.61
N LEU A 24 -11.61 13.28 -5.05
CA LEU A 24 -10.73 14.45 -5.13
C LEU A 24 -10.55 15.20 -3.80
N VAL A 25 -10.62 14.47 -2.68
CA VAL A 25 -10.40 15.03 -1.35
C VAL A 25 -8.94 15.43 -1.20
N SER A 26 -8.69 16.74 -1.15
CA SER A 26 -7.36 17.32 -1.04
C SER A 26 -7.35 18.56 -0.13
N PRO A 27 -6.36 18.72 0.75
CA PRO A 27 -5.26 17.80 1.05
C PRO A 27 -5.68 16.62 1.95
N ILE A 28 -5.44 15.38 1.52
CA ILE A 28 -5.89 14.16 2.22
C ILE A 28 -5.21 13.92 3.57
N ASN A 29 -4.04 14.51 3.80
CA ASN A 29 -3.28 14.34 5.04
C ASN A 29 -3.73 15.24 6.20
N LYS A 30 -4.74 16.09 5.99
CA LYS A 30 -5.29 16.95 7.05
C LYS A 30 -6.31 16.20 7.91
N PRO A 31 -6.34 16.40 9.24
CA PRO A 31 -7.27 15.71 10.13
C PRO A 31 -8.74 15.81 9.69
N GLU A 32 -9.17 17.00 9.26
CA GLU A 32 -10.53 17.28 8.79
C GLU A 32 -10.95 16.46 7.57
N ASN A 33 -9.98 15.96 6.79
CA ASN A 33 -10.21 15.14 5.60
C ASN A 33 -9.91 13.65 5.88
N PHE A 34 -8.84 13.35 6.63
CA PHE A 34 -8.38 11.99 6.91
C PHE A 34 -9.32 11.25 7.88
N LEU A 35 -9.71 11.90 8.99
CA LEU A 35 -10.46 11.26 10.07
C LEU A 35 -11.84 10.76 9.61
N PRO A 36 -12.65 11.54 8.85
CA PRO A 36 -13.93 11.04 8.36
C PRO A 36 -13.79 9.83 7.42
N VAL A 37 -12.76 9.80 6.58
CA VAL A 37 -12.50 8.69 5.65
C VAL A 37 -12.17 7.42 6.41
N ILE A 38 -11.24 7.49 7.37
CA ILE A 38 -10.83 6.34 8.17
C ILE A 38 -11.95 5.89 9.11
N SER A 39 -12.64 6.80 9.79
CA SER A 39 -13.77 6.45 10.65
C SER A 39 -14.83 5.67 9.87
N ARG A 40 -15.25 6.16 8.70
CA ARG A 40 -16.20 5.45 7.83
C ARG A 40 -15.70 4.08 7.39
N ALA A 41 -14.41 3.97 7.03
CA ALA A 41 -13.80 2.69 6.65
C ALA A 41 -13.78 1.67 7.81
N LEU A 42 -13.78 2.15 9.05
CA LEU A 42 -13.79 1.36 10.28
C LEU A 42 -15.20 1.24 10.90
N GLY A 43 -16.27 1.40 10.11
CA GLY A 43 -17.64 1.24 10.60
C GLY A 43 -18.13 2.38 11.51
N GLY A 44 -17.54 3.57 11.41
CA GLY A 44 -17.91 4.75 12.18
C GLY A 44 -17.11 4.94 13.47
N ASP A 45 -16.03 4.19 13.71
CA ASP A 45 -15.21 4.33 14.92
C ASP A 45 -14.29 5.57 14.84
N GLU A 46 -14.83 6.72 15.22
CA GLU A 46 -14.09 7.99 15.27
C GLU A 46 -12.91 7.97 16.26
N LYS A 47 -13.07 7.25 17.39
CA LYS A 47 -12.02 7.18 18.41
C LYS A 47 -10.81 6.43 17.86
N LEU A 48 -11.03 5.26 17.26
CA LEU A 48 -9.97 4.48 16.65
C LEU A 48 -9.31 5.24 15.48
N ALA A 49 -10.09 5.91 14.63
CA ALA A 49 -9.56 6.73 13.55
C ALA A 49 -8.63 7.84 14.08
N ARG A 50 -9.02 8.50 15.17
CA ARG A 50 -8.20 9.53 15.82
C ARG A 50 -6.92 8.96 16.42
N GLU A 51 -7.02 7.83 17.13
CA GLU A 51 -5.84 7.15 17.68
C GLU A 51 -4.85 6.73 16.59
N MET A 52 -5.35 6.24 15.44
CA MET A 52 -4.52 5.89 14.29
C MET A 52 -3.81 7.11 13.71
N PHE A 53 -4.52 8.22 13.54
CA PHE A 53 -3.93 9.46 13.04
C PHE A 53 -2.83 9.99 13.98
N GLU A 54 -3.08 9.99 15.29
CA GLU A 54 -2.11 10.43 16.29
C GLU A 54 -0.89 9.51 16.34
N LYS A 55 -1.09 8.18 16.32
CA LYS A 55 0.01 7.21 16.28
C LYS A 55 0.82 7.29 14.97
N GLY A 56 0.18 7.55 13.83
CA GLY A 56 0.86 7.77 12.56
C GLY A 56 1.81 8.98 12.57
N ASN A 57 1.58 9.94 13.48
CA ASN A 57 2.44 11.10 13.66
C ASN A 57 3.62 10.88 14.64
N SER A 58 3.68 9.72 15.29
CA SER A 58 4.73 9.38 16.26
C SER A 58 6.11 9.24 15.58
N ALA A 59 7.17 9.39 16.36
CA ALA A 59 8.55 9.24 15.86
C ALA A 59 8.82 7.81 15.37
N GLU A 60 8.25 6.83 16.05
CA GLU A 60 8.36 5.40 15.73
C GLU A 60 7.69 5.09 14.39
N ALA A 61 6.48 5.61 14.15
CA ALA A 61 5.77 5.43 12.90
C ALA A 61 6.51 6.09 11.72
N LYS A 62 7.03 7.32 11.91
CA LYS A 62 7.84 8.02 10.91
C LYS A 62 9.14 7.28 10.59
N LYS A 63 9.82 6.76 11.62
CA LYS A 63 11.04 5.96 11.45
C LYS A 63 10.75 4.67 10.68
N LEU A 64 9.66 3.98 10.99
CA LEU A 64 9.25 2.77 10.28
C LEU A 64 8.94 3.06 8.81
N LEU A 65 8.17 4.12 8.53
CA LEU A 65 7.88 4.54 7.16
C LEU A 65 9.16 4.87 6.38
N ALA A 66 10.06 5.67 6.96
CA ALA A 66 11.34 6.00 6.33
C ALA A 66 12.20 4.77 6.07
N GLY A 67 12.28 3.84 7.03
CA GLY A 67 13.02 2.59 6.88
C GLY A 67 12.47 1.68 5.78
N ASN A 68 11.15 1.58 5.66
CA ASN A 68 10.51 0.81 4.58
C ASN A 68 10.77 1.44 3.20
N THR A 69 10.73 2.78 3.12
CA THR A 69 11.06 3.51 1.88
C THR A 69 12.52 3.33 1.49
N GLU A 70 13.44 3.40 2.46
CA GLU A 70 14.86 3.13 2.23
C GLU A 70 15.10 1.69 1.75
N GLN A 71 14.43 0.71 2.34
CA GLN A 71 14.50 -0.68 1.87
C GLN A 71 14.03 -0.83 0.42
N ALA A 72 12.99 -0.11 0.00
CA ALA A 72 12.55 -0.12 -1.39
C ALA A 72 13.63 0.44 -2.34
N PHE A 73 14.33 1.51 -1.95
CA PHE A 73 15.47 2.03 -2.72
C PHE A 73 16.64 1.03 -2.78
N GLN A 74 16.96 0.37 -1.67
CA GLN A 74 17.99 -0.68 -1.62
C GLN A 74 17.64 -1.88 -2.52
N ASP A 75 16.34 -2.15 -2.67
CA ASP A 75 15.80 -3.16 -3.59
C ASP A 75 15.72 -2.68 -5.05
N GLY A 76 16.22 -1.47 -5.36
CA GLY A 76 16.34 -0.93 -6.72
C GLY A 76 15.16 -0.07 -7.18
N ALA A 77 14.19 0.23 -6.32
CA ALA A 77 13.02 1.01 -6.70
C ALA A 77 13.41 2.44 -7.11
N PHE A 78 12.97 2.87 -8.29
CA PHE A 78 13.07 4.26 -8.77
C PHE A 78 11.71 4.93 -9.00
N GLY A 79 10.62 4.20 -8.73
CA GLY A 79 9.24 4.63 -8.91
C GLY A 79 8.27 3.65 -8.23
N LEU A 80 6.98 3.99 -8.25
CA LEU A 80 5.91 3.16 -7.68
C LEU A 80 4.80 2.88 -8.71
N PRO A 81 4.10 1.73 -8.62
CA PRO A 81 4.37 0.64 -7.69
C PRO A 81 5.66 -0.12 -8.05
N TRP A 82 6.35 -0.64 -7.03
CA TRP A 82 7.51 -1.52 -7.17
C TRP A 82 7.22 -2.83 -6.44
N PHE A 83 7.44 -3.95 -7.13
CA PHE A 83 7.27 -5.29 -6.59
C PHE A 83 8.63 -5.94 -6.42
N VAL A 84 8.76 -6.66 -5.32
CA VAL A 84 9.92 -7.48 -5.01
C VAL A 84 9.39 -8.90 -4.83
N ALA A 85 9.68 -9.77 -5.78
CA ALA A 85 9.14 -11.12 -5.84
C ALA A 85 10.24 -12.15 -5.59
N THR A 86 10.01 -13.03 -4.62
CA THR A 86 10.88 -14.18 -4.33
C THR A 86 10.17 -15.44 -4.79
N ASP A 87 10.78 -16.18 -5.71
CA ASP A 87 10.22 -17.44 -6.22
C ASP A 87 10.43 -18.62 -5.26
N ALA A 88 9.97 -19.81 -5.66
CA ALA A 88 10.07 -21.02 -4.85
C ALA A 88 11.51 -21.51 -4.64
N GLU A 89 12.46 -21.08 -5.48
CA GLU A 89 13.88 -21.37 -5.36
C GLU A 89 14.63 -20.32 -4.50
N GLY A 90 13.93 -19.28 -4.04
CA GLY A 90 14.49 -18.20 -3.23
C GLY A 90 15.15 -17.09 -4.04
N LYS A 91 15.02 -17.08 -5.38
CA LYS A 91 15.56 -16.01 -6.21
C LYS A 91 14.62 -14.80 -6.16
N LYS A 92 15.22 -13.64 -5.84
CA LYS A 92 14.57 -12.34 -5.69
C LYS A 92 14.73 -11.53 -6.98
N GLU A 93 13.63 -10.97 -7.48
CA GLU A 93 13.62 -10.10 -8.67
C GLU A 93 12.71 -8.87 -8.42
N GLY A 94 13.08 -7.72 -9.02
CA GLY A 94 12.36 -6.45 -8.88
C GLY A 94 11.58 -6.08 -10.15
N PHE A 95 10.34 -5.60 -10.00
CA PHE A 95 9.46 -5.22 -11.12
C PHE A 95 8.81 -3.86 -10.86
N TRP A 96 8.86 -2.97 -11.84
CA TRP A 96 8.24 -1.64 -11.76
C TRP A 96 6.96 -1.57 -12.60
N GLY A 97 5.87 -1.09 -12.01
CA GLY A 97 4.62 -0.83 -12.72
C GLY A 97 3.60 -1.96 -12.69
N PHE A 98 2.32 -1.60 -12.84
CA PHE A 98 1.20 -2.56 -12.89
C PHE A 98 1.16 -3.35 -14.21
N ASP A 99 1.72 -2.79 -15.27
CA ASP A 99 1.91 -3.43 -16.57
C ASP A 99 2.89 -4.62 -16.53
N GLN A 100 3.73 -4.70 -15.49
CA GLN A 100 4.66 -5.80 -15.27
C GLN A 100 4.11 -6.96 -14.43
N LEU A 101 2.84 -6.92 -14.00
CA LEU A 101 2.24 -8.01 -13.21
C LEU A 101 2.30 -9.37 -13.92
N GLY A 102 2.26 -9.40 -15.25
CA GLY A 102 2.46 -10.64 -16.01
C GLY A 102 3.84 -11.25 -15.86
N GLN A 103 4.89 -10.43 -15.73
CA GLN A 103 6.26 -10.90 -15.48
C GLN A 103 6.45 -11.35 -14.02
N VAL A 104 5.79 -10.65 -13.07
CA VAL A 104 5.76 -11.07 -11.67
C VAL A 104 5.16 -12.47 -11.53
N VAL A 105 4.02 -12.73 -12.21
CA VAL A 105 3.36 -14.05 -12.23
C VAL A 105 4.28 -15.13 -12.80
N ASP A 106 4.98 -14.85 -13.90
CA ASP A 106 5.92 -15.80 -14.52
C ASP A 106 7.10 -16.11 -13.61
N HIS A 107 7.71 -15.08 -13.01
CA HIS A 107 8.84 -15.25 -12.08
C HIS A 107 8.45 -16.08 -10.86
N LEU A 108 7.24 -15.87 -10.33
CA LEU A 108 6.72 -16.65 -9.21
C LEU A 108 6.26 -18.07 -9.60
N GLY A 109 6.31 -18.44 -10.88
CA GLY A 109 5.84 -19.74 -11.37
C GLY A 109 4.33 -19.94 -11.20
N LEU A 110 3.55 -18.85 -11.17
CA LEU A 110 2.10 -18.88 -10.99
C LEU A 110 1.37 -19.03 -12.32
N GLU A 111 0.16 -19.59 -12.29
CA GLU A 111 -0.69 -19.67 -13.48
C GLU A 111 -1.20 -18.28 -13.89
N ARG A 112 -1.07 -17.95 -15.18
CA ARG A 112 -1.66 -16.74 -15.75
C ARG A 112 -3.17 -16.90 -15.91
N VAL A 113 -3.95 -16.15 -15.14
CA VAL A 113 -5.42 -16.14 -15.23
C VAL A 113 -5.95 -15.04 -16.15
N GLY A 114 -6.41 -15.40 -17.35
CA GLY A 114 -7.03 -14.47 -18.30
C GLY A 114 -6.03 -13.71 -19.20
N SER A 115 -6.56 -12.83 -20.06
CA SER A 115 -5.79 -12.16 -21.12
C SER A 115 -5.14 -10.83 -20.71
N GLY A 116 -5.33 -10.38 -19.47
CA GLY A 116 -4.93 -9.06 -18.97
C GLY A 116 -3.44 -8.90 -18.62
N TYR A 117 -2.64 -9.96 -18.72
CA TYR A 117 -1.23 -9.99 -18.31
C TYR A 117 -0.24 -9.82 -19.48
N ARG A 118 -0.66 -9.21 -20.58
CA ARG A 118 0.29 -8.85 -21.64
C ARG A 118 1.10 -7.64 -21.16
N ALA A 119 2.39 -7.86 -20.94
CA ALA A 119 3.32 -6.75 -20.79
C ALA A 119 3.21 -5.87 -22.04
N MET A 120 2.94 -4.59 -21.84
CA MET A 120 3.06 -3.60 -22.90
C MET A 120 4.50 -3.09 -22.78
N LEU A 121 5.35 -3.47 -23.75
CA LEU A 121 6.80 -3.25 -23.86
C LEU A 121 7.67 -4.45 -23.43
#